data_AF-A0A3C2B700-F1
#
_entry.id   AF-A0A3C2B700-F1
#
_cell.length_a   1.000
_cell.length_b   1.000
_cell.length_c   1.000
_cell.angle_alpha   90.00
_cell.angle_beta   90.00
_cell.angle_gamma   90.00
#
_symmetry.space_group_name_H-M   'P 1'
#
loop_
_entity.id
_entity.type
_entity.pdbx_description
1 polymer ?
#
loop_
_entity_poly.entity_id
_entity_poly.type
_entity_poly.pdbx_seq_one_letter_code
_entity_poly.pdbx_strand_id
1 'polypeptide(L)' 'MERRTDSGIEVKALYGPADLDGWDPASQLGDPGKPPYTRGVYPTMYRGKLWTMRQYAG' A
#
# COMPACT_ATOMS: atom_id res chain seq x y z
N MET A 1 14.34 -3.16 -22.57
CA MET A 1 13.16 -4.04 -22.57
C MET A 1 12.19 -3.46 -21.56
N GLU A 2 11.04 -2.98 -22.01
CA GLU A 2 10.01 -2.42 -21.12
C GLU A 2 9.47 -3.52 -20.21
N ARG A 3 9.46 -3.29 -18.89
CA ARG A 3 8.86 -4.20 -17.91
C ARG A 3 7.46 -3.69 -17.58
N ARG A 4 6.46 -4.57 -17.61
CA ARG A 4 5.08 -4.26 -17.21
C ARG A 4 4.57 -5.28 -16.19
N THR A 5 3.62 -4.86 -15.34
CA THR A 5 2.85 -5.78 -14.48
C THR A 5 1.77 -6.49 -15.28
N ASP A 6 1.13 -7.51 -14.70
CA ASP A 6 -0.01 -8.21 -15.32
C ASP A 6 -1.22 -7.29 -15.56
N SER A 7 -1.29 -6.16 -14.86
CA SER A 7 -2.30 -5.10 -15.08
C SER A 7 -1.89 -4.08 -16.15
N GLY A 8 -0.76 -4.29 -16.84
CA GLY A 8 -0.28 -3.42 -17.91
C GLY A 8 0.43 -2.15 -17.46
N ILE A 9 0.74 -2.00 -16.16
CA ILE A 9 1.42 -0.82 -15.62
C ILE A 9 2.93 -0.91 -15.90
N GLU A 10 3.50 0.13 -16.48
CA GLU A 10 4.95 0.21 -16.73
C GLU A 10 5.74 0.29 -15.43
N VAL A 11 6.81 -0.50 -15.34
CA VAL A 11 7.71 -0.55 -14.19
C VAL A 11 9.06 0.05 -14.58
N LYS A 12 9.38 1.22 -14.01
CA LYS A 12 10.67 1.90 -14.21
C LYS A 12 11.81 1.08 -13.59
N ALA A 13 13.02 1.21 -14.15
CA ALA A 13 14.20 0.55 -13.61
C ALA A 13 14.62 1.10 -12.23
N LEU A 14 14.28 2.36 -11.95
CA LEU A 14 14.53 3.05 -10.69
C LEU A 14 13.41 4.07 -10.45
N TYR A 15 12.93 4.14 -9.21
CA TYR A 15 12.01 5.17 -8.73
C TYR A 15 12.75 6.10 -7.75
N GLY A 16 12.57 7.40 -7.89
CA GLY A 16 13.16 8.44 -7.05
C GLY A 16 12.15 9.51 -6.64
N PRO A 17 12.60 10.58 -5.97
CA PRO A 17 11.70 11.61 -5.46
C PRO A 17 10.82 12.29 -6.52
N ALA A 18 11.31 12.46 -7.75
CA ALA A 18 10.54 13.05 -8.86
C ALA A 18 9.34 12.20 -9.29
N ASP A 19 9.32 10.90 -8.96
CA ASP A 19 8.16 10.04 -9.23
C ASP A 19 6.99 10.29 -8.27
N LEU A 20 7.20 11.12 -7.24
CA LEU A 20 6.19 11.57 -6.28
C LEU A 20 5.75 13.02 -6.55
N ASP A 21 6.04 13.58 -7.73
CA ASP A 21 5.60 14.93 -8.08
C ASP A 21 4.06 15.03 -8.00
N GLY A 22 3.58 15.98 -7.19
CA GLY A 22 2.16 16.18 -6.92
C GLY A 22 1.55 15.18 -5.92
N TRP A 23 2.33 14.30 -5.32
CA TRP A 23 1.88 13.38 -4.27
C TRP A 23 2.08 13.99 -2.88
N ASP A 24 1.01 14.04 -2.08
CA ASP A 24 1.05 14.51 -0.69
C ASP A 24 0.87 13.34 0.30
N PRO A 25 1.91 13.01 1.10
CA PRO A 25 1.81 11.96 2.10
C PRO A 25 0.74 12.24 3.17
N ALA A 26 0.46 13.50 3.51
CA ALA A 26 -0.50 13.80 4.58
C ALA A 26 -1.93 13.43 4.17
N SER A 27 -2.34 13.76 2.95
CA SER A 27 -3.68 13.46 2.43
C SER A 27 -3.81 12.08 1.80
N GLN A 28 -2.78 11.56 1.13
CA GLN A 28 -2.88 10.31 0.35
C GLN A 28 -2.40 9.08 1.11
N LEU A 29 -1.46 9.25 2.06
CA LEU A 29 -0.95 8.14 2.87
C LEU A 29 -1.57 8.13 4.28
N GLY A 30 -1.63 9.29 4.93
CA GLY A 30 -2.27 9.47 6.24
C GLY A 30 -1.65 8.66 7.38
N ASP A 31 -2.33 8.67 8.54
CA ASP A 31 -2.00 7.86 9.72
C ASP A 31 -2.75 6.51 9.70
N PRO A 32 -2.20 5.44 10.31
CA PRO A 32 -2.93 4.19 10.47
C PRO A 32 -4.21 4.41 11.32
N GLY A 33 -5.31 3.79 10.91
CA GLY A 33 -6.60 3.91 11.59
C GLY A 33 -7.38 5.20 11.30
N LYS A 34 -6.91 6.05 10.37
CA LYS A 34 -7.62 7.26 9.92
C LYS A 34 -7.79 7.25 8.40
N PRO A 35 -8.82 7.89 7.83
CA PRO A 35 -8.93 8.09 6.39
C PRO A 35 -7.63 8.72 5.82
N PRO A 36 -7.17 8.33 4.61
CA PRO A 36 -7.78 7.39 3.67
C PRO A 36 -7.51 5.90 3.95
N TYR A 37 -6.97 5.57 5.13
CA TYR A 37 -6.65 4.21 5.58
C TYR A 37 -5.60 3.48 4.74
N THR A 38 -4.80 4.19 3.93
CA THR A 38 -3.72 3.63 3.11
C THR A 38 -2.69 2.88 3.96
N ARG A 39 -2.43 3.33 5.20
CA ARG A 39 -1.56 2.64 6.19
C ARG A 39 -2.25 1.54 7.01
N GLY A 40 -3.51 1.24 6.71
CA GLY A 40 -4.33 0.25 7.41
C GLY A 40 -5.47 0.85 8.22
N VAL A 41 -6.54 0.07 8.39
CA VAL A 41 -7.79 0.51 9.04
C VAL A 41 -7.74 0.54 10.57
N TYR A 42 -6.71 -0.04 11.20
CA TYR A 42 -6.54 -0.06 12.65
C TYR A 42 -5.25 0.65 13.07
N PRO A 43 -5.23 1.47 14.13
CA PRO A 43 -4.03 2.20 14.56
C PRO A 43 -2.83 1.31 14.90
N THR A 44 -3.07 0.09 15.40
CA THR A 44 -2.02 -0.83 15.85
C THR A 44 -1.74 -1.98 14.87
N MET A 45 -2.62 -2.18 13.87
CA MET A 45 -2.59 -3.31 12.94
C MET A 45 -2.18 -4.63 13.62
N TYR A 46 -1.21 -5.34 13.04
CA TYR A 46 -0.77 -6.66 13.49
C TYR A 46 0.09 -6.65 14.76
N ARG A 47 0.48 -5.47 15.27
CA ARG A 47 1.06 -5.36 16.63
C ARG A 47 0.00 -5.53 17.71
N GLY A 48 -1.27 -5.24 17.40
CA GLY A 48 -2.40 -5.42 18.31
C GLY A 48 -3.13 -6.75 18.11
N LYS A 49 -3.46 -7.08 16.86
CA LYS A 49 -4.13 -8.34 16.50
C LYS A 49 -3.64 -8.85 15.16
N LEU A 50 -3.15 -10.08 15.12
CA LEU A 50 -2.77 -10.75 13.87
C LEU A 50 -3.96 -10.86 12.91
N TRP A 51 -3.69 -11.00 11.61
CA TRP A 51 -4.73 -11.32 10.64
C TRP A 51 -5.36 -12.68 10.97
N THR A 52 -6.63 -12.84 10.59
CA THR A 52 -7.29 -14.14 10.74
C THR A 52 -6.70 -15.13 9.74
N MET A 53 -5.98 -16.13 10.24
CA MET A 53 -5.63 -17.29 9.44
C MET A 53 -6.91 -18.09 9.18
N ARG A 54 -7.32 -18.18 7.91
CA ARG A 54 -8.56 -18.84 7.51
C ARG A 54 -8.23 -20.04 6.65
N GLN A 55 -8.30 -21.22 7.25
CA GLN A 55 -8.23 -22.49 6.53
C GLN A 55 -9.62 -22.80 6.00
N TYR A 56 -9.73 -22.98 4.69
CA TYR A 56 -10.91 -23.51 4.05
C TYR A 56 -10.65 -24.99 3.82
N ALA A 57 -11.44 -25.85 4.48
CA ALA A 57 -11.39 -27.29 4.31
C ALA A 57 -12.79 -27.78 3.93
N GLY A 58 -12.83 -28.72 3.00
CA GLY A 58 -14.01 -29.49 2.59
C GLY A 58 -13.74 -30.97 2.76
#